data_AF-A0A3L7Y6I9-F1
#
_entry.id   AF-A0A3L7Y6I9-F1
#
_cell.length_a   1.000
_cell.length_b   1.000
_cell.length_c   1.000
_cell.angle_alpha   90.00
_cell.angle_beta   90.00
_cell.angle_gamma   90.00
#
_symmetry.space_group_name_H-M   'P 1'
#
loop_
_entity.id
_entity.type
_entity.pdbx_description
1 polymer ?
#
loop_
_entity_poly.entity_id
_entity_poly.type
_entity_poly.pdbx_seq_one_letter_code
_entity_poly.pdbx_strand_id
1 'polypeptide(L)' 'MQYRNLGRTGLKVSQLCLGTMQFGWTVNASDSHAALTAALAVGINFV' A
#
# COMPACT_ATOMS: atom_id res chain seq x y z
N MET A 1 -11.28 4.45 4.36
CA MET A 1 -10.61 4.50 3.04
C MET A 1 -11.61 4.86 1.95
N GLN A 2 -11.18 5.58 0.90
CA GLN A 2 -11.94 5.78 -0.34
C GLN A 2 -11.32 4.96 -1.48
N TYR A 3 -12.15 4.33 -2.30
CA TYR A 3 -11.71 3.44 -3.38
C TYR A 3 -12.15 3.95 -4.76
N ARG A 4 -11.33 3.71 -5.79
CA ARG A 4 -11.60 4.05 -7.19
C ARG A 4 -11.32 2.88 -8.12
N ASN A 5 -11.96 2.87 -9.29
CA ASN A 5 -11.67 1.87 -10.32
C ASN A 5 -10.29 2.12 -10.93
N LEU A 6 -9.46 1.08 -11.03
CA LEU A 6 -8.18 1.14 -11.73
C LEU A 6 -8.43 1.02 -13.24
N GLY A 7 -8.58 2.15 -13.91
CA GLY A 7 -8.87 2.20 -15.34
C GLY A 7 -10.09 1.36 -15.71
N ARG A 8 -9.93 0.44 -16.67
CA ARG A 8 -10.99 -0.45 -17.18
C ARG A 8 -10.85 -1.90 -16.68
N THR A 9 -10.06 -2.12 -15.63
CA THR A 9 -9.69 -3.48 -15.16
C THR A 9 -10.73 -4.14 -14.26
N GLY A 10 -11.74 -3.39 -13.78
CA GLY A 10 -12.70 -3.85 -12.78
C GLY A 10 -12.16 -3.88 -11.34
N LEU A 11 -10.87 -3.62 -11.13
CA LEU A 11 -10.27 -3.55 -9.80
C LEU A 11 -10.64 -2.25 -9.09
N LYS A 12 -11.01 -2.34 -7.80
CA LYS A 12 -11.20 -1.19 -6.91
C LYS A 12 -9.99 -1.03 -5.99
N VAL A 13 -9.25 0.06 -6.17
CA VAL A 13 -8.02 0.36 -5.42
C VAL A 13 -8.22 1.57 -4.51
N SER A 14 -7.52 1.63 -3.39
CA SER A 14 -7.48 2.78 -2.50
C SER A 14 -6.97 4.01 -3.26
N GLN A 15 -7.50 5.21 -2.95
CA GLN A 15 -7.02 6.45 -3.57
C GLN A 15 -5.56 6.77 -3.24
N LEU A 16 -5.06 6.24 -2.12
CA LEU A 16 -3.65 6.31 -1.73
C LEU A 16 -2.99 4.95 -1.97
N CYS A 17 -1.74 4.98 -2.44
CA CYS A 17 -0.88 3.82 -2.67
C CYS A 17 0.29 3.86 -1.69
N LEU A 18 0.74 2.70 -1.22
CA LEU A 18 1.96 2.57 -0.43
C LEU A 18 3.15 2.24 -1.34
N GLY A 19 3.99 3.23 -1.64
CA GLY A 19 5.26 2.98 -2.33
C GLY A 19 6.26 2.26 -1.42
N THR A 20 6.99 1.29 -1.96
CA THR A 20 7.89 0.40 -1.21
C THR A 20 9.35 0.50 -1.61
N MET A 21 9.75 1.51 -2.39
CA MET A 21 11.11 1.61 -2.97
C MET A 21 12.25 1.60 -1.94
N GLN A 22 11.99 1.94 -0.67
CA GLN A 22 13.00 1.97 0.39
C GLN A 22 13.13 0.65 1.15
N PHE A 23 12.15 -0.24 1.04
CA PHE A 23 12.12 -1.51 1.77
C PHE A 23 13.24 -2.42 1.26
N GLY A 24 14.09 -2.89 2.18
CA GLY A 24 15.27 -3.69 1.86
C GLY A 24 16.50 -2.90 1.43
N TRP A 25 16.39 -1.58 1.19
CA TRP A 25 17.54 -0.72 0.91
C TRP A 25 17.93 0.13 2.12
N THR A 26 17.06 1.06 2.52
CA THR A 26 17.29 1.95 3.67
C THR A 26 16.33 1.67 4.83
N VAL A 27 15.26 0.90 4.59
CA VAL A 27 14.30 0.44 5.59
C VAL A 27 14.45 -1.06 5.76
N ASN A 28 14.70 -1.51 7.00
CA ASN A 28 14.88 -2.93 7.29
C ASN A 28 13.55 -3.72 7.15
N ALA A 29 13.64 -5.05 7.22
CA ALA A 29 12.47 -5.90 7.08
C ALA A 29 11.40 -5.63 8.15
N SER A 30 11.75 -5.52 9.42
CA SER A 30 10.78 -5.30 10.52
C SER A 30 9.97 -4.03 10.31
N ASP A 31 10.65 -2.92 9.99
CA ASP A 31 10.01 -1.62 9.77
C ASP A 31 9.16 -1.61 8.49
N SER A 32 9.60 -2.33 7.46
CA SER A 32 8.81 -2.55 6.23
C SER A 32 7.50 -3.29 6.53
N HIS A 33 7.55 -4.34 7.35
CA HIS A 33 6.34 -5.07 7.78
C HIS A 33 5.43 -4.19 8.64
N ALA A 34 5.99 -3.36 9.52
CA ALA A 34 5.20 -2.43 10.31
C ALA A 34 4.47 -1.40 9.43
N ALA A 35 5.14 -0.85 8.42
CA ALA A 35 4.54 0.06 7.46
C ALA A 35 3.42 -0.61 6.63
N LEU A 36 3.64 -1.83 6.13
CA LEU A 36 2.62 -2.62 5.42
C LEU A 36 1.41 -2.91 6.30
N THR A 37 1.65 -3.30 7.56
CA THR A 37 0.60 -3.59 8.55
C THR A 37 -0.25 -2.35 8.83
N ALA A 38 0.40 -1.20 9.03
CA ALA A 38 -0.29 0.07 9.27
C ALA A 38 -1.11 0.53 8.05
N ALA A 39 -0.56 0.40 6.84
CA ALA A 39 -1.28 0.73 5.60
C ALA A 39 -2.52 -0.14 5.42
N LEU A 40 -2.41 -1.45 5.67
CA LEU A 40 -3.54 -2.37 5.60
C LEU A 40 -4.61 -2.04 6.65
N ALA A 41 -4.21 -1.70 7.88
CA ALA A 41 -5.13 -1.36 8.97
C ALA A 41 -6.01 -0.14 8.66
N VAL A 42 -5.53 0.81 7.83
CA VAL A 42 -6.32 1.97 7.37
C VAL A 42 -7.03 1.73 6.04
N GLY A 43 -6.91 0.53 5.46
CA GLY A 43 -7.62 0.08 4.27
C GLY A 43 -6.90 0.31 2.94
N ILE A 44 -5.60 0.62 2.94
CA ILE A 44 -4.82 0.67 1.68
C ILE A 44 -4.72 -0.74 1.12
N ASN A 45 -5.08 -0.90 -0.16
CA ASN A 45 -5.01 -2.18 -0.89
C ASN A 45 -4.19 -2.06 -2.18
N PHE A 46 -3.48 -0.95 -2.36
CA PHE A 46 -2.63 -0.69 -3.51
C PHE A 46 -1.21 -0.38 -3.02
N VAL A 47 -0.26 -1.23 -3.42
CA VAL A 47 1.16 -1.19 -3.06
C VAL A 47 1.96 -1.16 -4.36
#